data_AF-A0A661PMU9-F1
#
_entry.id   AF-A0A661PMU9-F1
#
_cell.length_a   1.000
_cell.length_b   1.000
_cell.length_c   1.000
_cell.angle_alpha   90.00
_cell.angle_beta   90.00
_cell.angle_gamma   90.00
#
_symmetry.space_group_name_H-M   'P 1'
#
loop_
_entity.id
_entity.type
_entity.pdbx_description
1 polymer ?
#
loop_
_entity_poly.entity_id
_entity_poly.type
_entity_poly.pdbx_seq_one_letter_code
_entity_poly.pdbx_strand_id
1 'polypeptide(L)' 'LMMVKRQQIIGSVLRSRPVPEKAEIVAEFTRRALPKFADRTIVPIIEKAFSIDDVAEAHRMMEEDSHFGKIVLKIG' A
#
# COMPACT_ATOMS: atom_id res chain seq x y z
N LEU A 1 17.16 26.42 5.10
CA LEU A 1 16.09 27.45 5.05
C LEU A 1 14.70 26.91 5.45
N MET A 2 14.55 25.99 6.42
CA MET A 2 13.22 25.47 6.80
C MET A 2 12.29 26.55 7.36
N MET A 3 12.81 27.38 8.28
CA MET A 3 12.04 28.45 8.93
C MET A 3 11.71 29.59 7.96
N VAL A 4 12.66 29.97 7.09
CA VAL A 4 12.48 31.03 6.08
C VAL A 4 11.39 30.65 5.07
N LYS A 5 11.28 29.37 4.72
CA LYS A 5 10.25 28.85 3.81
C LYS A 5 8.99 28.34 4.54
N ARG A 6 8.97 28.37 5.88
CA ARG A 6 7.85 27.90 6.72
C ARG A 6 7.38 26.47 6.38
N GLN A 7 8.33 25.58 6.14
CA GLN A 7 8.04 24.21 5.75
C GLN A 7 7.40 23.42 6.90
N GLN A 8 6.44 22.55 6.57
CA GLN A 8 5.81 21.63 7.52
C GLN A 8 6.33 20.21 7.34
N ILE A 9 6.57 19.52 8.46
CA ILE A 9 6.82 18.07 8.49
C ILE A 9 5.59 17.44 9.13
N ILE A 10 4.92 16.55 8.39
CA ILE A 10 3.70 15.87 8.83
C ILE A 10 3.99 14.37 8.86
N GLY A 11 3.78 13.75 10.02
CA GLY A 11 3.83 12.29 10.18
C GLY A 11 2.40 11.73 10.26
N SER A 12 2.19 10.52 9.74
CA SER A 12 0.92 9.84 9.91
C SER A 12 1.10 8.32 9.93
N VAL A 13 0.22 7.64 10.65
CA VAL A 13 0.15 6.17 10.74
C VAL A 13 -1.26 5.72 10.42
N LEU A 14 -1.42 4.59 9.72
CA LEU A 14 -2.75 4.06 9.38
C LEU A 14 -3.25 3.03 10.40
N ARG A 15 -2.34 2.20 10.94
CA ARG A 15 -2.69 1.05 11.80
C ARG A 15 -3.41 1.44 13.09
N SER A 16 -2.96 2.51 13.75
CA SER A 16 -3.49 2.95 15.05
C SER A 16 -4.73 3.84 14.95
N ARG A 17 -5.20 4.19 13.75
CA ARG A 17 -6.37 5.06 13.59
C ARG A 17 -7.66 4.37 14.05
N PRO A 18 -8.61 5.11 14.67
CA PRO A 18 -9.94 4.61 14.97
C PRO A 18 -10.68 4.10 13.74
N VAL A 19 -11.65 3.22 13.95
CA VAL A 19 -12.45 2.62 12.86
C VAL A 19 -13.21 3.67 12.03
N PRO A 20 -13.88 4.69 12.62
CA PRO A 20 -14.59 5.71 11.83
C PRO A 20 -13.67 6.47 10.87
N GLU A 21 -12.48 6.86 11.35
CA GLU A 21 -11.50 7.58 10.53
C GLU A 21 -10.96 6.69 9.39
N LYS A 22 -10.71 5.41 9.63
CA LYS A 22 -10.34 4.47 8.57
C LYS A 22 -11.45 4.32 7.53
N ALA A 23 -12.71 4.30 7.96
CA ALA A 23 -13.85 4.21 7.05
C ALA A 23 -13.92 5.44 6.12
N GLU A 24 -13.69 6.64 6.65
CA GLU A 24 -13.61 7.87 5.86
C GLU A 24 -12.47 7.81 4.83
N ILE A 25 -11.29 7.36 5.23
CA ILE A 25 -10.14 7.19 4.33
C ILE A 25 -10.46 6.20 3.21
N VAL A 26 -11.07 5.06 3.53
CA VAL A 26 -11.45 4.03 2.55
C VAL A 26 -12.51 4.57 1.58
N ALA A 27 -13.52 5.29 2.09
CA ALA A 27 -14.55 5.90 1.24
C ALA A 27 -13.93 6.91 0.25
N GLU A 28 -13.00 7.74 0.71
CA GLU A 28 -12.30 8.72 -0.12
C GLU A 28 -11.41 8.03 -1.18
N PHE A 29 -10.66 7.01 -0.78
CA PHE A 29 -9.83 6.22 -1.69
C PHE A 29 -10.68 5.53 -2.76
N THR A 30 -11.78 4.89 -2.36
CA THR A 30 -12.73 4.26 -3.28
C THR A 30 -13.26 5.24 -4.32
N ARG A 31 -13.69 6.43 -3.88
CA ARG A 31 -14.25 7.44 -4.79
C ARG A 31 -13.24 7.98 -5.79
N ARG A 32 -11.97 8.15 -5.39
CA ARG A 32 -10.97 8.89 -6.18
C ARG A 32 -9.93 8.02 -6.86
N ALA A 33 -9.49 6.95 -6.22
CA ALA A 33 -8.39 6.13 -6.67
C ALA A 33 -8.88 4.89 -7.44
N LEU A 34 -9.90 4.18 -6.98
CA LEU A 34 -10.34 2.94 -7.63
C LEU A 34 -10.72 3.09 -9.12
N PRO A 35 -11.40 4.17 -9.57
CA PRO A 35 -11.65 4.37 -11.01
C PRO A 35 -10.36 4.37 -11.84
N LYS A 36 -9.26 4.88 -11.29
CA LYS A 36 -7.95 4.94 -11.95
C LYS A 36 -7.28 3.56 -12.09
N PHE A 37 -7.66 2.58 -11.27
CA PHE A 37 -7.23 1.20 -11.46
C PHE A 37 -8.05 0.54 -12.58
N ALA A 38 -9.34 0.86 -12.68
CA ALA A 38 -10.22 0.34 -13.73
C ALA A 38 -9.82 0.83 -15.12
N ASP A 39 -9.46 2.11 -15.25
CA ASP A 39 -8.98 2.71 -16.51
C ASP A 39 -7.48 2.51 -16.77
N ARG A 40 -6.77 1.84 -15.85
CA ARG A 40 -5.32 1.57 -15.89
C ARG A 40 -4.41 2.81 -15.85
N THR A 41 -4.91 3.97 -15.46
CA THR A 41 -4.06 5.13 -15.13
C THR A 41 -3.13 4.83 -13.95
N ILE A 42 -3.58 3.98 -13.02
CA ILE A 42 -2.76 3.42 -11.94
C ILE A 42 -2.65 1.91 -12.15
N VAL A 43 -1.42 1.42 -12.23
CA VAL A 43 -1.12 -0.01 -12.33
C VAL A 43 -0.26 -0.41 -11.12
N PRO A 44 -0.71 -1.38 -10.29
CA PRO A 44 0.12 -1.89 -9.21
C PRO A 44 1.29 -2.66 -9.80
N ILE A 45 2.50 -2.38 -9.32
CA ILE A 45 3.69 -3.15 -9.66
C ILE A 45 3.66 -4.39 -8.78
N ILE A 46 3.43 -5.55 -9.39
CA ILE A 46 3.45 -6.85 -8.73
C ILE A 46 4.83 -7.45 -9.01
N GLU A 47 5.58 -7.73 -7.95
CA GLU A 47 6.89 -8.37 -8.08
C GLU A 47 6.70 -9.86 -8.35
N LYS A 48 5.96 -10.54 -7.47
CA LYS A 48 5.74 -11.98 -7.54
C LYS A 48 4.42 -12.34 -6.87
N ALA A 49 3.76 -13.35 -7.43
CA ALA A 49 2.60 -13.96 -6.83
C ALA A 49 2.92 -15.41 -6.43
N PHE A 50 2.64 -15.76 -5.18
CA PHE A 50 2.84 -17.08 -4.60
C PHE A 50 1.49 -17.76 -4.35
N SER A 51 1.47 -19.10 -4.29
CA SER A 51 0.36 -19.80 -3.66
C SER A 51 0.32 -19.44 -2.16
N ILE A 52 -0.86 -19.51 -1.55
CA ILE A 52 -1.00 -19.36 -0.10
C ILE A 52 -0.18 -20.42 0.67
N ASP A 53 0.03 -21.60 0.08
CA ASP A 53 0.86 -22.68 0.66
C ASP A 53 2.35 -22.31 0.71
N ASP A 54 2.79 -21.39 -0.15
CA ASP A 54 4.17 -20.91 -0.24
C ASP A 54 4.42 -19.65 0.59
N VAL A 55 3.56 -19.36 1.58
CA VAL A 55 3.63 -18.14 2.40
C VAL A 55 5.00 -17.96 3.07
N ALA A 56 5.66 -19.04 3.47
CA ALA A 56 6.99 -18.99 4.05
C ALA A 56 8.05 -18.45 3.08
N GLU A 57 7.96 -18.81 1.80
CA GLU A 57 8.85 -18.28 0.75
C GLU A 57 8.52 -16.83 0.43
N ALA A 58 7.23 -16.47 0.38
CA ALA A 58 6.81 -15.09 0.21
C ALA A 58 7.36 -14.17 1.32
N HIS A 59 7.38 -14.66 2.57
CA HIS A 59 7.98 -13.94 3.71
C HIS A 59 9.50 -13.83 3.61
N ARG A 60 10.21 -14.89 3.22
CA ARG A 60 11.67 -14.82 2.99
C ARG A 60 12.02 -13.73 1.99
N MET A 61 11.32 -13.70 0.85
CA MET A 61 11.51 -12.66 -0.16
C MET A 61 11.23 -11.25 0.36
N MET A 62 10.20 -11.09 1.21
CA MET A 62 9.89 -9.81 1.85
C MET A 62 10.99 -9.35 2.81
N GLU A 63 11.59 -10.27 3.56
CA GLU A 63 12.64 -9.99 4.55
C GLU A 63 14.00 -9.68 3.90
N GLU A 64 14.27 -10.24 2.72
CA GLU A 64 15.47 -9.94 1.94
C GLU A 64 15.49 -8.51 1.37
N ASP A 65 14.34 -7.80 1.40
CA ASP A 65 14.13 -6.44 0.85
C ASP A 65 14.58 -6.32 -0.63
N SER A 66 14.57 -7.45 -1.34
CA SER A 66 15.02 -7.57 -2.74
C SER A 66 13.92 -7.24 -3.75
N HIS A 67 12.78 -6.71 -3.29
CA HIS A 67 11.60 -6.46 -4.10
C HIS A 67 11.23 -4.99 -4.15
N PHE A 68 10.83 -4.51 -5.33
CA PHE A 68 10.25 -3.15 -5.46
C PHE A 68 8.73 -3.21 -5.44
N GLY A 69 8.15 -4.24 -6.06
CA GLY A 69 6.71 -4.43 -6.19
C GLY A 69 6.03 -5.06 -4.97
N LYS A 70 4.72 -5.28 -5.12
CA LYS A 70 3.91 -6.05 -4.17
C LYS A 70 4.16 -7.55 -4.33
N ILE A 71 4.35 -8.24 -3.21
CA ILE A 71 4.26 -9.70 -3.11
C ILE A 71 2.80 -10.06 -2.86
N VAL A 72 2.21 -10.90 -3.71
CA VAL A 72 0.80 -11.27 -3.65
C VAL A 72 0.66 -12.75 -3.29
N LEU A 73 -0.25 -13.07 -2.37
CA LEU A 73 -0.65 -14.45 -2.09
C LEU A 73 -1.95 -14.74 -2.82
N LYS A 74 -1.97 -15.80 -3.63
CA LYS A 74 -3.16 -16.29 -4.32
C LYS A 74 -3.82 -17.37 -3.48
N ILE A 75 -5.14 -17.27 -3.32
CA ILE A 75 -5.97 -18.25 -2.63
C ILE A 75 -6.82 -18.93 -3.70
N GLY A 76 -6.76 -20.25 -3.81
CA GLY A 76 -7.49 -21.03 -4.81
C GLY A 76 -7.03 -22.48 -4.85
#